data_AF-M3CDR3-F1
#
_entry.id   AF-M3CDR3-F1
#
_cell.length_a   1.000
_cell.length_b   1.000
_cell.length_c   1.000
_cell.angle_alpha   90.00
_cell.angle_beta   90.00
_cell.angle_gamma   90.00
#
_symmetry.space_group_name_H-M   'P 1'
#
loop_
_entity.id
_entity.type
_entity.pdbx_description
1 polymer ?
#
loop_
_entity_poly.entity_id
_entity_poly.type
_entity_poly.pdbx_seq_one_letter_code
_entity_poly.pdbx_strand_id
1 'polypeptide(L)'
;MISYNRLIISILNKATLNAADAASVAGLLDTVLALVQLWLCTSDPGVATLAQQLLLDLLKIDQEIQPGPDSHLPSGGQGLMWKRLFGDQDVYRMFFEACSVISTASPSLSLSKGQKTLAQARLMEWLPKVAAMDWNAVARSYHPEIEAEFKSQGGLLGFATSYMVDTKDDVLMYRCLIDFYSEILDATGPRASHLETSEPSAGLAYLITKGVHTSTAAIYLQLPGTAIDPLEAMFLYGPAANYIATYASRYPSHFLASQLPQQVNQRLSTALDQSPAKWAHAESPKHDLHLLASLPRDALLTSSGGWQSSPLSLVPSKATNPDALNTLATIFHGPNRDIVFGSASNGSSTEPGLEKEAALARALYHHYLSHNPRFWQDIVSHADTVALKDLALSAINVLVSIITANWSESPHVEIPNTMVSAPSGHIALLSPPAVEYTMPYMLKPPRTFANLVGGRGDSESSAYKIAAAKFDALRALNSRLETQVRQTPGAGYEDILRTVSRKLADGPWGREGEVGGHIATLEL
;
A
#
# COMPACT_ATOMS: atom_id res chain seq x y z
N MET A 1 -1.93 -38.77 -1.44
CA MET A 1 -1.18 -37.87 -2.34
C MET A 1 -0.80 -36.55 -1.67
N ILE A 2 -1.74 -35.77 -1.08
CA ILE A 2 -1.43 -34.47 -0.45
C ILE A 2 -0.31 -34.55 0.59
N SER A 3 -0.38 -35.50 1.54
CA SER A 3 0.65 -35.66 2.57
C SER A 3 2.02 -36.04 2.01
N TYR A 4 2.04 -36.79 0.91
CA TYR A 4 3.28 -37.18 0.22
C TYR A 4 3.91 -35.98 -0.50
N ASN A 5 3.11 -35.18 -1.19
CA ASN A 5 3.56 -33.95 -1.85
C ASN A 5 4.15 -32.97 -0.82
N ARG A 6 3.49 -32.79 0.33
CA ARG A 6 4.01 -31.94 1.42
C ARG A 6 5.32 -32.46 1.99
N LEU A 7 5.45 -33.77 2.16
CA LEU A 7 6.70 -34.38 2.62
C LEU A 7 7.83 -34.14 1.62
N ILE A 8 7.60 -34.38 0.33
CA ILE A 8 8.61 -34.12 -0.72
C ILE A 8 9.02 -32.66 -0.74
N ILE A 9 8.05 -31.73 -0.74
CA ILE A 9 8.35 -30.30 -0.73
C ILE A 9 9.18 -29.93 0.51
N SER A 10 8.85 -30.49 1.69
CA SER A 10 9.62 -30.27 2.90
C SER A 10 11.05 -30.84 2.83
N ILE A 11 11.27 -31.93 2.09
CA ILE A 11 12.60 -32.50 1.87
C ILE A 11 13.39 -31.61 0.92
N LEU A 12 12.80 -31.21 -0.22
CA LEU A 12 13.42 -30.30 -1.18
C LEU A 12 13.73 -28.93 -0.56
N ASN A 13 12.90 -28.47 0.39
CA ASN A 13 13.14 -27.24 1.12
C ASN A 13 14.42 -27.27 1.96
N LYS A 14 15.02 -28.43 2.23
CA LYS A 14 16.35 -28.47 2.87
C LYS A 14 17.44 -27.94 1.94
N ALA A 15 17.24 -28.04 0.63
CA ALA A 15 18.20 -27.53 -0.36
C ALA A 15 18.21 -26.00 -0.46
N THR A 16 17.24 -25.30 0.15
CA THR A 16 17.23 -23.82 0.20
C THR A 16 18.19 -23.26 1.25
N LEU A 17 18.82 -24.12 2.05
CA LEU A 17 19.76 -23.72 3.11
C LEU A 17 21.16 -23.36 2.56
N ASN A 18 21.54 -23.86 1.39
CA ASN A 18 22.81 -23.52 0.77
C ASN A 18 22.74 -23.65 -0.77
N ALA A 19 23.57 -22.88 -1.47
CA ALA A 19 23.53 -22.82 -2.94
C ALA A 19 23.99 -24.13 -3.62
N ALA A 20 24.86 -24.92 -2.99
CA ALA A 20 25.36 -26.17 -3.57
C ALA A 20 24.29 -27.25 -3.63
N ASP A 21 23.44 -27.34 -2.60
CA ASP A 21 22.30 -28.25 -2.57
C ASP A 21 21.21 -27.78 -3.54
N ALA A 22 20.96 -26.46 -3.65
CA ALA A 22 20.05 -25.91 -4.65
C ALA A 22 20.51 -26.23 -6.08
N ALA A 23 21.81 -26.10 -6.36
CA ALA A 23 22.44 -26.54 -7.60
C ALA A 23 22.28 -28.05 -7.84
N SER A 24 22.39 -28.87 -6.78
CA SER A 24 22.17 -30.32 -6.87
C SER A 24 20.72 -30.64 -7.24
N VAL A 25 19.74 -29.93 -6.66
CA VAL A 25 18.32 -30.06 -7.06
C VAL A 25 18.11 -29.61 -8.51
N ALA A 26 18.78 -28.54 -8.96
CA ALA A 26 18.72 -28.11 -10.36
C ALA A 26 19.25 -29.17 -11.35
N GLY A 27 20.13 -30.07 -10.90
CA GLY A 27 20.60 -31.22 -11.67
C GLY A 27 19.52 -32.29 -11.91
N LEU A 28 18.47 -32.33 -11.09
CA LEU A 28 17.38 -33.31 -11.16
C LEU A 28 16.23 -32.80 -12.04
N LEU A 29 16.40 -32.88 -13.36
CA LEU A 29 15.43 -32.38 -14.35
C LEU A 29 13.99 -32.84 -14.06
N ASP A 30 13.76 -34.15 -13.95
CA ASP A 30 12.42 -34.72 -13.73
C ASP A 30 11.78 -34.21 -12.44
N THR A 31 12.59 -33.95 -11.41
CA THR A 31 12.12 -33.44 -10.12
C THR A 31 11.69 -31.98 -10.23
N VAL A 32 12.48 -31.14 -10.91
CA VAL A 32 12.14 -29.73 -11.12
C VAL A 32 10.92 -29.60 -12.03
N LEU A 33 10.86 -30.37 -13.11
CA LEU A 33 9.69 -30.42 -13.99
C LEU A 33 8.43 -30.83 -13.24
N ALA A 34 8.50 -31.91 -12.44
CA ALA A 34 7.39 -32.37 -11.61
C ALA A 34 7.00 -31.33 -10.55
N LEU A 35 7.95 -30.57 -9.99
CA LEU A 35 7.69 -29.50 -9.04
C LEU A 35 6.94 -28.33 -9.69
N VAL A 36 7.37 -27.88 -10.87
CA VAL A 36 6.69 -26.82 -11.64
C VAL A 36 5.28 -27.27 -12.04
N GLN A 37 5.14 -28.50 -12.55
CA GLN A 37 3.84 -29.07 -12.89
C GLN A 37 2.93 -29.19 -11.66
N LEU A 38 3.45 -29.66 -10.52
CA LEU A 38 2.70 -29.76 -9.27
C LEU A 38 2.22 -28.39 -8.80
N TRP A 39 3.10 -27.39 -8.80
CA TRP A 39 2.77 -26.02 -8.41
C TRP A 39 1.65 -25.44 -9.28
N LEU A 40 1.79 -25.52 -10.61
CA LEU A 40 0.80 -24.92 -11.53
C LEU A 40 -0.52 -25.70 -11.54
N CYS A 41 -0.50 -27.02 -11.43
CA CYS A 41 -1.67 -27.86 -11.76
C CYS A 41 -2.43 -28.44 -10.55
N THR A 42 -1.87 -28.39 -9.34
CA THR A 42 -2.53 -28.95 -8.15
C THR A 42 -3.84 -28.22 -7.82
N SER A 43 -4.85 -28.95 -7.36
CA SER A 43 -6.09 -28.37 -6.82
C SER A 43 -5.98 -27.95 -5.35
N ASP A 44 -4.99 -28.48 -4.60
CA ASP A 44 -4.78 -28.11 -3.19
C ASP A 44 -4.02 -26.79 -3.07
N PRO A 45 -4.61 -25.71 -2.51
CA PRO A 45 -3.95 -24.42 -2.40
C PRO A 45 -2.72 -24.47 -1.48
N GLY A 46 -2.77 -25.26 -0.40
CA GLY A 46 -1.65 -25.38 0.54
C GLY A 46 -0.40 -25.97 -0.10
N VAL A 47 -0.54 -27.04 -0.88
CA VAL A 47 0.57 -27.61 -1.66
C VAL A 47 1.09 -26.61 -2.71
N ALA A 48 0.21 -25.88 -3.39
CA ALA A 48 0.63 -24.88 -4.37
C ALA A 48 1.46 -23.77 -3.75
N THR A 49 1.01 -23.18 -2.63
CA THR A 49 1.74 -22.12 -1.93
C THR A 49 3.11 -22.61 -1.45
N LEU A 50 3.19 -23.84 -0.90
CA LEU A 50 4.47 -24.42 -0.47
C LEU A 50 5.42 -24.67 -1.64
N ALA A 51 4.92 -25.17 -2.77
CA ALA A 51 5.72 -25.39 -3.97
C ALA A 51 6.20 -24.07 -4.60
N GLN A 52 5.34 -23.05 -4.63
CA GLN A 52 5.69 -21.71 -5.08
C GLN A 52 6.81 -21.09 -4.24
N GLN A 53 6.66 -21.17 -2.91
CA GLN A 53 7.65 -20.63 -1.97
C GLN A 53 8.98 -21.37 -2.11
N LEU A 54 8.96 -22.70 -2.24
CA LEU A 54 10.15 -23.51 -2.51
C LEU A 54 10.87 -23.07 -3.79
N LEU A 55 10.14 -22.88 -4.90
CA LEU A 55 10.73 -22.41 -6.16
C LEU A 55 11.39 -21.03 -6.01
N LEU A 56 10.73 -20.11 -5.30
CA LEU A 56 11.29 -18.79 -5.01
C LEU A 56 12.55 -18.86 -4.15
N ASP A 57 12.55 -19.70 -3.12
CA ASP A 57 13.69 -19.78 -2.20
C ASP A 57 14.88 -20.51 -2.84
N LEU A 58 14.63 -21.49 -3.72
CA LEU A 58 15.67 -22.11 -4.55
C LEU A 58 16.29 -21.10 -5.53
N LEU A 59 15.48 -20.22 -6.15
CA LEU A 59 15.98 -19.16 -7.01
C LEU A 59 16.81 -18.11 -6.24
N LYS A 60 16.35 -17.69 -5.06
CA LYS A 60 17.06 -16.72 -4.21
C LYS A 60 18.42 -17.23 -3.77
N ILE A 61 18.50 -18.47 -3.27
CA ILE A 61 19.76 -19.00 -2.73
C ILE A 61 20.77 -19.32 -3.85
N ASP A 62 20.28 -19.68 -5.04
CA ASP A 62 21.13 -19.97 -6.20
C ASP A 62 21.36 -18.75 -7.10
N GLN A 63 21.02 -17.54 -6.62
CA GLN A 63 21.24 -16.32 -7.36
C GLN A 63 22.75 -16.05 -7.53
N GLU A 64 23.19 -15.85 -8.77
CA GLU A 64 24.56 -15.47 -9.08
C GLU A 64 24.79 -14.03 -8.59
N ILE A 65 25.74 -13.82 -7.68
CA ILE A 65 26.07 -12.48 -7.22
C ILE A 65 26.84 -11.78 -8.34
N GLN A 66 26.26 -10.70 -8.89
CA GLN A 66 27.02 -9.80 -9.74
C GLN A 66 28.02 -9.01 -8.89
N PRO A 67 29.32 -8.97 -9.25
CA PRO A 67 30.33 -8.34 -8.43
C PRO A 67 30.15 -6.82 -8.45
N GLY A 68 29.57 -6.27 -7.38
CA GLY A 68 29.62 -4.85 -7.05
C GLY A 68 30.92 -4.50 -6.30
N PRO A 69 31.39 -3.24 -6.37
CA PRO A 69 32.70 -2.82 -5.84
C PRO A 69 32.88 -3.01 -4.33
N ASP A 70 31.81 -3.23 -3.55
CA ASP A 70 31.86 -3.41 -2.08
C ASP A 70 31.56 -4.86 -1.61
N SER A 71 31.57 -5.86 -2.51
CA SER A 71 31.24 -7.25 -2.16
C SER A 71 32.43 -8.02 -1.57
N HIS A 72 32.74 -7.80 -0.29
CA HIS A 72 33.81 -8.52 0.44
C HIS A 72 33.44 -9.94 0.93
N LEU A 73 32.33 -10.53 0.47
CA LEU A 73 31.91 -11.88 0.84
C LEU A 73 31.58 -12.70 -0.42
N PRO A 74 32.23 -13.85 -0.65
CA PRO A 74 31.86 -14.78 -1.71
C PRO A 74 30.72 -15.67 -1.21
N SER A 75 29.47 -15.26 -1.39
CA SER A 75 28.31 -16.10 -1.05
C SER A 75 27.26 -16.16 -2.17
N GLY A 76 27.71 -16.31 -3.42
CA GLY A 76 26.83 -16.41 -4.59
C GLY A 76 26.54 -17.84 -5.01
N GLY A 77 25.34 -18.07 -5.56
CA GLY A 77 24.97 -19.32 -6.22
C GLY A 77 25.54 -19.45 -7.63
N GLN A 78 25.31 -20.60 -8.27
CA GLN A 78 25.83 -20.91 -9.61
C GLN A 78 24.84 -20.57 -10.73
N GLY A 79 23.63 -20.12 -10.38
CA GLY A 79 22.56 -19.82 -11.33
C GLY A 79 22.05 -21.06 -12.08
N LEU A 80 22.31 -22.27 -11.58
CA LEU A 80 21.89 -23.51 -12.23
C LEU A 80 20.38 -23.73 -12.14
N MET A 81 19.74 -23.32 -11.05
CA MET A 81 18.29 -23.34 -10.91
C MET A 81 17.62 -22.36 -11.88
N TRP A 82 18.21 -21.18 -12.06
CA TRP A 82 17.78 -20.19 -13.06
C TRP A 82 17.87 -20.77 -14.47
N LYS A 83 19.03 -21.37 -14.81
CA LYS A 83 19.22 -22.06 -16.10
C LYS A 83 18.26 -23.24 -16.27
N ARG A 84 17.91 -23.97 -15.20
CA ARG A 84 16.95 -25.07 -15.26
C ARG A 84 15.52 -24.59 -15.50
N LEU A 85 15.09 -23.52 -14.86
CA LEU A 85 13.70 -23.06 -14.99
C LEU A 85 13.46 -22.32 -16.32
N PHE A 86 14.43 -21.55 -16.80
CA PHE A 86 14.26 -20.72 -18.01
C PHE A 86 14.97 -21.28 -19.24
N GLY A 87 16.12 -21.92 -19.05
CA GLY A 87 16.96 -22.42 -20.15
C GLY A 87 16.65 -23.85 -20.60
N ASP A 88 15.97 -24.65 -19.78
CA ASP A 88 15.55 -26.00 -20.16
C ASP A 88 14.23 -25.95 -20.96
N GLN A 89 14.18 -26.61 -22.12
CA GLN A 89 13.03 -26.54 -23.01
C GLN A 89 11.77 -27.17 -22.42
N ASP A 90 11.88 -28.30 -21.71
CA ASP A 90 10.73 -29.02 -21.18
C ASP A 90 10.12 -28.28 -20.00
N VAL A 91 10.97 -27.75 -19.11
CA VAL A 91 10.54 -26.93 -17.98
C VAL A 91 9.96 -25.60 -18.45
N TYR A 92 10.61 -24.94 -19.41
CA TYR A 92 10.13 -23.67 -19.95
C TYR A 92 8.76 -23.84 -20.64
N ARG A 93 8.61 -24.90 -21.46
CA ARG A 93 7.35 -25.24 -22.14
C ARG A 93 6.19 -25.47 -21.16
N MET A 94 6.45 -26.06 -19.99
CA MET A 94 5.44 -26.33 -18.97
C MET A 94 4.67 -25.07 -18.53
N PHE A 95 5.34 -23.91 -18.44
CA PHE A 95 4.68 -22.65 -18.10
C PHE A 95 3.61 -22.27 -19.13
N PHE A 96 3.93 -22.41 -20.41
CA PHE A 96 3.01 -22.07 -21.51
C PHE A 96 1.90 -23.10 -21.64
N GLU A 97 2.20 -24.40 -21.54
CA GLU A 97 1.19 -25.45 -21.64
C GLU A 97 0.16 -25.38 -20.51
N ALA A 98 0.61 -25.11 -19.28
CA ALA A 98 -0.29 -25.00 -18.13
C ALA A 98 -1.15 -23.71 -18.16
N CYS A 99 -0.63 -22.62 -18.74
CA CYS A 99 -1.26 -21.29 -18.62
C CYS A 99 -1.89 -20.77 -19.94
N SER A 100 -1.64 -21.39 -21.09
CA SER A 100 -2.15 -20.89 -22.37
C SER A 100 -3.63 -21.24 -22.60
N VAL A 101 -4.36 -20.26 -23.11
CA VAL A 101 -5.74 -20.43 -23.61
C VAL A 101 -5.73 -21.20 -24.94
N ILE A 102 -4.65 -21.08 -25.73
CA ILE A 102 -4.51 -21.74 -27.02
C ILE A 102 -4.20 -23.22 -26.80
N SER A 103 -5.02 -24.10 -27.38
CA SER A 103 -4.70 -25.52 -27.45
C SER A 103 -3.72 -25.77 -28.60
N THR A 104 -2.54 -26.31 -28.27
CA THR A 104 -1.56 -26.77 -29.27
C THR A 104 -2.02 -28.09 -29.90
N ALA A 105 -1.46 -28.45 -31.06
CA ALA A 105 -1.82 -29.66 -31.80
C ALA A 105 -1.46 -30.97 -31.08
N SER A 106 -0.59 -30.93 -30.06
CA SER A 106 -0.19 -32.08 -29.25
C SER A 106 0.06 -31.63 -27.80
N PRO A 107 -0.98 -31.42 -26.99
CA PRO A 107 -0.81 -30.95 -25.63
C PRO A 107 -0.28 -32.07 -24.74
N SER A 108 0.86 -31.85 -24.07
CA SER A 108 1.37 -32.77 -23.05
C SER A 108 0.43 -32.84 -21.82
N LEU A 109 -0.34 -31.77 -21.62
CA LEU A 109 -1.15 -31.53 -20.43
C LEU A 109 -2.59 -31.18 -20.82
N SER A 110 -3.55 -31.96 -20.35
CA SER A 110 -4.98 -31.69 -20.53
C SER A 110 -5.56 -31.10 -19.25
N LEU A 111 -5.63 -29.76 -19.18
CA LEU A 111 -6.24 -29.03 -18.06
C LEU A 111 -7.63 -28.52 -18.43
N SER A 112 -8.55 -28.59 -17.46
CA SER A 112 -9.84 -27.90 -17.55
C SER A 112 -9.65 -26.38 -17.55
N LYS A 113 -10.66 -25.62 -18.02
CA LYS A 113 -10.63 -24.15 -18.02
C LYS A 113 -10.30 -23.59 -16.63
N GLY A 114 -10.96 -24.09 -15.58
CA GLY A 114 -10.73 -23.64 -14.21
C GLY A 114 -9.32 -23.93 -13.69
N GLN A 115 -8.70 -25.05 -14.08
CA GLN A 115 -7.31 -25.34 -13.74
C GLN A 115 -6.34 -24.41 -14.45
N LYS A 116 -6.59 -24.05 -15.71
CA LYS A 116 -5.80 -23.07 -16.44
C LYS A 116 -5.88 -21.69 -15.78
N THR A 117 -7.08 -21.23 -15.43
CA THR A 117 -7.28 -19.97 -14.68
C THR A 117 -6.47 -19.95 -13.38
N LEU A 118 -6.44 -21.06 -12.64
CA LEU A 118 -5.66 -21.18 -11.41
C LEU A 118 -4.15 -21.16 -11.69
N ALA A 119 -3.68 -21.82 -12.74
CA ALA A 119 -2.27 -21.81 -13.15
C ALA A 119 -1.82 -20.40 -13.57
N GLN A 120 -2.65 -19.69 -14.35
CA GLN A 120 -2.42 -18.30 -14.76
C GLN A 120 -2.29 -17.37 -13.55
N ALA A 121 -3.21 -17.47 -12.58
CA ALA A 121 -3.17 -16.67 -11.36
C ALA A 121 -1.88 -16.93 -10.56
N ARG A 122 -1.47 -18.19 -10.40
CA ARG A 122 -0.22 -18.57 -9.72
C ARG A 122 1.02 -18.01 -10.41
N LEU A 123 1.05 -18.09 -11.74
CA LEU A 123 2.16 -17.55 -12.52
C LEU A 123 2.27 -16.03 -12.35
N MET A 124 1.14 -15.32 -12.39
CA MET A 124 1.10 -13.86 -12.15
C MET A 124 1.52 -13.47 -10.74
N GLU A 125 1.25 -14.28 -9.72
CA GLU A 125 1.70 -13.99 -8.33
C GLU A 125 3.20 -14.27 -8.12
N TRP A 126 3.78 -15.17 -8.93
CA TRP A 126 5.18 -15.59 -8.82
C TRP A 126 6.13 -14.68 -9.63
N LEU A 127 5.73 -14.29 -10.84
CA LEU A 127 6.58 -13.53 -11.76
C LEU A 127 7.11 -12.20 -11.19
N PRO A 128 6.33 -11.35 -10.50
CA PRO A 128 6.83 -10.09 -9.96
C PRO A 128 7.96 -10.32 -8.94
N LYS A 129 7.83 -11.37 -8.12
CA LYS A 129 8.84 -11.76 -7.11
C LYS A 129 10.14 -12.20 -7.77
N VAL A 130 10.07 -12.91 -8.90
CA VAL A 130 11.24 -13.33 -9.68
C VAL A 130 11.85 -12.16 -10.45
N ALA A 131 11.01 -11.29 -11.02
CA ALA A 131 11.43 -10.08 -11.73
C ALA A 131 12.21 -9.12 -10.83
N ALA A 132 11.87 -9.06 -9.54
CA ALA A 132 12.61 -8.30 -8.53
C ALA A 132 14.00 -8.88 -8.20
N MET A 133 14.22 -10.18 -8.46
CA MET A 133 15.52 -10.83 -8.29
C MET A 133 16.39 -10.64 -9.54
N ASP A 134 15.86 -10.99 -10.72
CA ASP A 134 16.51 -10.78 -12.02
C ASP A 134 15.47 -10.49 -13.11
N TRP A 135 15.38 -9.22 -13.49
CA TRP A 135 14.47 -8.75 -14.54
C TRP A 135 14.78 -9.38 -15.91
N ASN A 136 16.07 -9.51 -16.23
CA ASN A 136 16.48 -10.00 -17.55
C ASN A 136 16.12 -11.47 -17.73
N ALA A 137 16.10 -12.25 -16.64
CA ALA A 137 15.73 -13.65 -16.67
C ALA A 137 14.27 -13.91 -17.05
N VAL A 138 13.35 -12.99 -16.76
CA VAL A 138 11.93 -13.15 -17.10
C VAL A 138 11.53 -12.43 -18.38
N ALA A 139 12.23 -11.35 -18.74
CA ALA A 139 11.92 -10.52 -19.90
C ALA A 139 12.59 -10.97 -21.20
N ARG A 140 13.66 -11.78 -21.12
CA ARG A 140 14.35 -12.32 -22.29
C ARG A 140 13.61 -13.52 -22.88
N SER A 141 13.65 -13.64 -24.21
CA SER A 141 13.25 -14.86 -24.89
C SER A 141 14.37 -15.91 -24.85
N TYR A 142 14.10 -17.06 -24.23
CA TYR A 142 15.05 -18.18 -24.13
C TYR A 142 14.89 -19.16 -25.28
N HIS A 143 13.63 -19.47 -25.62
CA HIS A 143 13.25 -20.44 -26.65
C HIS A 143 12.17 -19.84 -27.56
N PRO A 144 12.55 -19.00 -28.54
CA PRO A 144 11.61 -18.31 -29.43
C PRO A 144 10.67 -19.25 -30.19
N GLU A 145 11.14 -20.46 -30.50
CA GLU A 145 10.36 -21.51 -31.14
C GLU A 145 9.18 -21.96 -30.27
N ILE A 146 9.39 -22.13 -28.95
CA ILE A 146 8.33 -22.49 -28.02
C ILE A 146 7.35 -21.33 -27.89
N GLU A 147 7.86 -20.10 -27.72
CA GLU A 147 7.03 -18.90 -27.62
C GLU A 147 6.11 -18.72 -28.85
N ALA A 148 6.63 -18.99 -30.05
CA ALA A 148 5.89 -18.90 -31.31
C ALA A 148 4.76 -19.94 -31.42
N GLU A 149 4.94 -21.16 -30.90
CA GLU A 149 3.87 -22.18 -30.85
C GLU A 149 2.65 -21.70 -30.06
N PHE A 150 2.87 -20.90 -29.01
CA PHE A 150 1.82 -20.28 -28.21
C PHE A 150 1.45 -18.86 -28.66
N LYS A 151 1.88 -18.45 -29.87
CA LYS A 151 1.64 -17.11 -30.44
C LYS A 151 2.07 -15.96 -29.51
N SER A 152 3.14 -16.18 -28.76
CA SER A 152 3.68 -15.25 -27.78
C SER A 152 5.08 -14.78 -28.17
N GLN A 153 5.50 -13.66 -27.60
CA GLN A 153 6.83 -13.09 -27.79
C GLN A 153 7.27 -12.33 -26.54
N GLY A 154 8.59 -12.23 -26.34
CA GLY A 154 9.18 -11.42 -25.28
C GLY A 154 9.36 -12.18 -23.96
N GLY A 155 9.64 -13.47 -24.06
CA GLY A 155 9.89 -14.31 -22.89
C GLY A 155 8.61 -14.64 -22.11
N LEU A 156 8.81 -15.23 -20.94
CA LEU A 156 7.73 -15.62 -20.04
C LEU A 156 6.94 -14.40 -19.53
N LEU A 157 7.61 -13.27 -19.30
CA LEU A 157 6.96 -12.02 -18.93
C LEU A 157 6.08 -11.49 -20.08
N GLY A 158 6.60 -11.49 -21.31
CA GLY A 158 5.85 -11.12 -22.52
C GLY A 158 4.56 -11.91 -22.67
N PHE A 159 4.67 -13.24 -22.53
CA PHE A 159 3.53 -14.14 -22.51
C PHE A 159 2.51 -13.76 -21.44
N ALA A 160 2.92 -13.65 -20.17
CA ALA A 160 2.02 -13.33 -19.07
C ALA A 160 1.32 -11.96 -19.24
N THR A 161 2.05 -10.95 -19.73
CA THR A 161 1.53 -9.58 -19.86
C THR A 161 0.62 -9.34 -21.07
N SER A 162 0.72 -10.14 -22.13
CA SER A 162 0.04 -9.79 -23.41
C SER A 162 -0.68 -10.94 -24.10
N TYR A 163 -0.37 -12.20 -23.78
CA TYR A 163 -0.84 -13.35 -24.56
C TYR A 163 -1.51 -14.45 -23.71
N MET A 164 -1.25 -14.46 -22.40
CA MET A 164 -1.73 -15.51 -21.50
C MET A 164 -3.23 -15.42 -21.21
N VAL A 165 -3.78 -14.20 -21.09
CA VAL A 165 -5.16 -13.95 -20.68
C VAL A 165 -5.98 -13.45 -21.86
N ASP A 166 -7.17 -14.02 -22.05
CA ASP A 166 -8.15 -13.48 -22.98
C ASP A 166 -8.96 -12.36 -22.30
N THR A 167 -8.58 -11.11 -22.59
CA THR A 167 -9.19 -9.93 -21.95
C THR A 167 -10.60 -9.63 -22.44
N LYS A 168 -11.07 -10.26 -23.52
CA LYS A 168 -12.42 -10.04 -24.07
C LYS A 168 -13.47 -10.95 -23.45
N ASP A 169 -13.09 -12.21 -23.17
CA ASP A 169 -14.02 -13.23 -22.70
C ASP A 169 -13.91 -13.50 -21.17
N ASP A 170 -12.82 -13.08 -20.52
CA ASP A 170 -12.58 -13.32 -19.09
C ASP A 170 -12.17 -12.05 -18.33
N VAL A 171 -13.19 -11.24 -18.00
CA VAL A 171 -13.05 -9.97 -17.25
C VAL A 171 -12.42 -10.18 -15.87
N LEU A 172 -12.69 -11.31 -15.22
CA LEU A 172 -12.11 -11.61 -13.90
C LEU A 172 -10.60 -11.84 -14.02
N MET A 173 -10.16 -12.56 -15.05
CA MET A 173 -8.74 -12.68 -15.33
C MET A 173 -8.11 -11.39 -15.84
N TYR A 174 -8.86 -10.56 -16.56
CA TYR A 174 -8.36 -9.23 -16.91
C TYR A 174 -8.14 -8.35 -15.67
N ARG A 175 -9.03 -8.44 -14.68
CA ARG A 175 -8.80 -7.81 -13.37
C ARG A 175 -7.50 -8.31 -12.73
N CYS A 176 -7.28 -9.62 -12.65
CA CYS A 176 -6.04 -10.18 -12.10
C CYS A 176 -4.80 -9.72 -12.88
N LEU A 177 -4.92 -9.53 -14.20
CA LEU A 177 -3.87 -9.03 -15.06
C LEU A 177 -3.51 -7.56 -14.75
N ILE A 178 -4.49 -6.71 -14.44
CA ILE A 178 -4.22 -5.32 -14.00
C ILE A 178 -3.56 -5.29 -12.61
N ASP A 179 -4.02 -6.14 -11.69
CA ASP A 179 -3.39 -6.29 -10.38
C ASP A 179 -1.93 -6.75 -10.53
N PHE A 180 -1.66 -7.72 -11.43
CA PHE A 180 -0.31 -8.15 -11.80
C PHE A 180 0.58 -7.02 -12.35
N TYR A 181 0.04 -6.10 -13.16
CA TYR A 181 0.81 -4.92 -13.59
C TYR A 181 1.21 -4.01 -12.43
N SER A 182 0.34 -3.89 -11.43
CA SER A 182 0.61 -3.13 -10.20
C SER A 182 1.72 -3.81 -9.39
N GLU A 183 1.64 -5.13 -9.25
CA GLU A 183 2.66 -5.94 -8.55
C GLU A 183 4.03 -5.85 -9.25
N ILE A 184 4.09 -5.86 -10.59
CA ILE A 184 5.33 -5.63 -11.33
C ILE A 184 5.91 -4.25 -11.00
N LEU A 185 5.09 -3.20 -11.06
CA LEU A 185 5.56 -1.84 -10.80
C LEU A 185 6.13 -1.69 -9.39
N ASP A 186 5.48 -2.29 -8.40
CA ASP A 186 5.93 -2.30 -7.00
C ASP A 186 7.23 -3.09 -6.84
N ALA A 187 7.28 -4.29 -7.41
CA ALA A 187 8.42 -5.20 -7.32
C ALA A 187 9.70 -4.65 -8.00
N THR A 188 9.53 -3.89 -9.09
CA THR A 188 10.65 -3.28 -9.83
C THR A 188 10.84 -1.79 -9.51
N GLY A 189 10.18 -1.27 -8.47
CA GLY A 189 10.33 0.11 -8.02
C GLY A 189 11.80 0.47 -7.75
N PRO A 190 12.23 1.72 -8.02
CA PRO A 190 13.54 2.17 -7.59
C PRO A 190 13.64 1.98 -6.07
N ARG A 191 14.61 1.17 -5.63
CA ARG A 191 14.95 1.10 -4.20
C ARG A 191 15.44 2.47 -3.76
N ALA A 192 15.11 2.89 -2.54
CA ALA A 192 15.39 4.24 -2.01
C ALA A 192 16.80 4.77 -2.39
N SER A 193 17.81 3.91 -2.37
CA SER A 193 19.20 4.21 -2.75
C SER A 193 19.46 4.62 -4.22
N HIS A 194 18.47 4.59 -5.12
CA HIS A 194 18.62 4.89 -6.55
C HIS A 194 17.66 5.97 -7.08
N LEU A 195 17.08 6.79 -6.20
CA LEU A 195 16.17 7.87 -6.59
C LEU A 195 16.83 9.02 -7.38
N GLU A 196 18.16 8.97 -7.59
CA GLU A 196 18.91 9.98 -8.34
C GLU A 196 19.04 9.70 -9.85
N THR A 197 18.78 8.48 -10.31
CA THR A 197 18.78 8.19 -11.75
C THR A 197 17.39 8.46 -12.33
N SER A 198 17.29 9.46 -13.22
CA SER A 198 16.08 9.79 -13.99
C SER A 198 15.63 8.68 -14.96
N GLU A 199 16.30 7.53 -14.98
CA GLU A 199 15.97 6.42 -15.87
C GLU A 199 14.77 5.64 -15.31
N PRO A 200 13.75 5.36 -16.14
CA PRO A 200 12.61 4.56 -15.73
C PRO A 200 13.11 3.16 -15.34
N SER A 201 12.55 2.59 -14.27
CA SER A 201 12.83 1.21 -13.91
C SER A 201 12.50 0.28 -15.08
N ALA A 202 13.17 -0.87 -15.14
CA ALA A 202 12.97 -1.83 -16.22
C ALA A 202 11.49 -2.24 -16.36
N GLY A 203 10.77 -2.40 -15.25
CA GLY A 203 9.35 -2.71 -15.26
C GLY A 203 8.46 -1.58 -15.78
N LEU A 204 8.69 -0.33 -15.35
CA LEU A 204 7.94 0.81 -15.86
C LEU A 204 8.20 1.01 -17.37
N ALA A 205 9.47 0.98 -17.78
CA ALA A 205 9.85 1.12 -19.19
C ALA A 205 9.20 0.03 -20.06
N TYR A 206 9.14 -1.20 -19.55
CA TYR A 206 8.51 -2.32 -20.22
C TYR A 206 6.99 -2.11 -20.39
N LEU A 207 6.28 -1.73 -19.32
CA LEU A 207 4.83 -1.50 -19.37
C LEU A 207 4.45 -0.32 -20.27
N ILE A 208 5.29 0.71 -20.35
CA ILE A 208 5.13 1.83 -21.29
C ILE A 208 5.34 1.33 -22.73
N THR A 209 6.43 0.62 -22.99
CA THR A 209 6.77 0.12 -24.33
C THR A 209 5.71 -0.82 -24.88
N LYS A 210 5.09 -1.64 -24.03
CA LYS A 210 3.99 -2.54 -24.39
C LYS A 210 2.63 -1.84 -24.51
N GLY A 211 2.55 -0.53 -24.24
CA GLY A 211 1.30 0.24 -24.28
C GLY A 211 0.31 -0.08 -23.15
N VAL A 212 0.70 -0.95 -22.21
CA VAL A 212 -0.13 -1.38 -21.08
C VAL A 212 -0.37 -0.22 -20.12
N HIS A 213 0.67 0.57 -19.83
CA HIS A 213 0.56 1.72 -18.93
C HIS A 213 -0.54 2.70 -19.37
N THR A 214 -0.50 3.11 -20.64
CA THR A 214 -1.50 4.02 -21.23
C THR A 214 -2.88 3.37 -21.28
N SER A 215 -2.96 2.08 -21.60
CA SER A 215 -4.23 1.36 -21.65
C SER A 215 -4.88 1.29 -20.26
N THR A 216 -4.16 0.87 -19.22
CA THR A 216 -4.68 0.80 -17.84
C THR A 216 -5.06 2.19 -17.31
N ALA A 217 -4.26 3.22 -17.62
CA ALA A 217 -4.62 4.60 -17.26
C ALA A 217 -5.93 5.06 -17.93
N ALA A 218 -6.14 4.71 -19.20
CA ALA A 218 -7.36 5.03 -19.93
C ALA A 218 -8.61 4.36 -19.33
N ILE A 219 -8.48 3.17 -18.74
CA ILE A 219 -9.58 2.48 -18.03
C ILE A 219 -10.05 3.30 -16.82
N TYR A 220 -9.12 3.75 -15.97
CA TYR A 220 -9.45 4.56 -14.81
C TYR A 220 -10.03 5.93 -15.20
N LEU A 221 -9.36 6.59 -16.15
CA LEU A 221 -9.76 7.92 -16.64
C LEU A 221 -11.04 7.88 -17.49
N GLN A 222 -11.52 6.69 -17.89
CA GLN A 222 -12.69 6.48 -18.73
C GLN A 222 -12.61 7.29 -20.03
N LEU A 223 -11.44 7.27 -20.68
CA LEU A 223 -11.19 8.09 -21.87
C LEU A 223 -12.03 7.61 -23.08
N PRO A 224 -12.52 8.54 -23.93
CA PRO A 224 -13.24 8.19 -25.15
C PRO A 224 -12.37 7.34 -26.09
N GLY A 225 -12.89 6.19 -26.53
CA GLY A 225 -12.15 5.24 -27.38
C GLY A 225 -11.71 3.96 -26.67
N THR A 226 -11.82 3.90 -25.34
CA THR A 226 -11.66 2.66 -24.57
C THR A 226 -12.97 1.87 -24.69
N ALA A 227 -13.05 0.92 -25.64
CA ALA A 227 -14.24 0.12 -25.90
C ALA A 227 -14.43 -0.97 -24.81
N ILE A 228 -14.72 -0.54 -23.59
CA ILE A 228 -15.02 -1.42 -22.46
C ILE A 228 -16.50 -1.27 -22.13
N ASP A 229 -17.19 -2.39 -22.01
CA ASP A 229 -18.60 -2.41 -21.64
C ASP A 229 -18.77 -1.79 -20.22
N PRO A 230 -19.83 -1.01 -19.93
CA PRO A 230 -20.00 -0.38 -18.62
C PRO A 230 -19.94 -1.37 -17.45
N LEU A 231 -20.37 -2.63 -17.65
CA LEU A 231 -20.27 -3.67 -16.63
C LEU A 231 -18.81 -4.07 -16.37
N GLU A 232 -18.03 -4.26 -17.42
CA GLU A 232 -16.59 -4.56 -17.32
C GLU A 232 -15.83 -3.42 -16.64
N ALA A 233 -16.18 -2.18 -16.99
CA ALA A 233 -15.58 -1.00 -16.38
C ALA A 233 -15.74 -1.01 -14.85
N MET A 234 -16.86 -1.51 -14.31
CA MET A 234 -17.07 -1.63 -12.86
C MET A 234 -16.08 -2.60 -12.19
N PHE A 235 -15.71 -3.69 -12.87
CA PHE A 235 -14.75 -4.67 -12.34
C PHE A 235 -13.29 -4.22 -12.47
N LEU A 236 -12.99 -3.45 -13.52
CA LEU A 236 -11.63 -3.02 -13.84
C LEU A 236 -11.26 -1.68 -13.20
N TYR A 237 -12.24 -0.87 -12.79
CA TYR A 237 -12.03 0.45 -12.20
C TYR A 237 -11.14 0.42 -10.96
N GLY A 238 -11.47 -0.44 -9.99
CA GLY A 238 -10.71 -0.56 -8.74
C GLY A 238 -9.24 -0.96 -8.96
N PRO A 239 -8.97 -2.05 -9.71
CA PRO A 239 -7.61 -2.44 -10.11
C PRO A 239 -6.86 -1.33 -10.87
N ALA A 240 -7.50 -0.65 -11.80
CA ALA A 240 -6.87 0.43 -12.55
C ALA A 240 -6.53 1.63 -11.67
N ALA A 241 -7.38 1.99 -10.71
CA ALA A 241 -7.08 3.01 -9.70
C ALA A 241 -5.88 2.59 -8.82
N ASN A 242 -5.81 1.32 -8.42
CA ASN A 242 -4.68 0.79 -7.65
C ASN A 242 -3.37 0.81 -8.44
N TYR A 243 -3.41 0.50 -9.74
CA TYR A 243 -2.26 0.61 -10.63
C TYR A 243 -1.71 2.04 -10.67
N ILE A 244 -2.58 3.03 -10.88
CA ILE A 244 -2.15 4.44 -10.90
C ILE A 244 -1.65 4.87 -9.51
N ALA A 245 -2.28 4.41 -8.42
CA ALA A 245 -1.85 4.70 -7.06
C ALA A 245 -0.43 4.19 -6.80
N THR A 246 -0.17 2.94 -7.18
CA THR A 246 1.16 2.30 -7.09
C THR A 246 2.18 3.05 -7.94
N TYR A 247 1.82 3.40 -9.18
CA TYR A 247 2.65 4.16 -10.08
C TYR A 247 3.01 5.56 -9.54
N ALA A 248 2.01 6.30 -9.05
CA ALA A 248 2.21 7.65 -8.51
C ALA A 248 3.06 7.65 -7.23
N SER A 249 2.90 6.62 -6.39
CA SER A 249 3.67 6.46 -5.15
C SER A 249 5.12 6.01 -5.40
N ARG A 250 5.35 5.07 -6.32
CA ARG A 250 6.70 4.52 -6.60
C ARG A 250 7.50 5.35 -7.59
N TYR A 251 6.85 6.09 -8.48
CA TYR A 251 7.50 6.88 -9.54
C TYR A 251 7.01 8.33 -9.54
N PRO A 252 7.13 9.07 -8.41
CA PRO A 252 6.56 10.41 -8.26
C PRO A 252 7.11 11.40 -9.28
N SER A 253 8.41 11.37 -9.60
CA SER A 253 9.04 12.25 -10.57
C SER A 253 8.51 12.04 -12.00
N HIS A 254 8.40 10.78 -12.43
CA HIS A 254 7.87 10.41 -13.74
C HIS A 254 6.36 10.71 -13.84
N PHE A 255 5.61 10.49 -12.75
CA PHE A 255 4.20 10.88 -12.67
C PHE A 255 4.02 12.40 -12.85
N LEU A 256 4.75 13.21 -12.07
CA LEU A 256 4.67 14.68 -12.12
C LEU A 256 5.11 15.28 -13.46
N ALA A 257 6.05 14.65 -14.16
CA ALA A 257 6.49 15.08 -15.49
C ALA A 257 5.48 14.79 -16.60
N SER A 258 4.48 13.94 -16.36
CA SER A 258 3.49 13.50 -17.35
C SER A 258 2.23 14.37 -17.36
N GLN A 259 1.28 14.09 -18.27
CA GLN A 259 -0.05 14.73 -18.28
C GLN A 259 -1.04 14.10 -17.27
N LEU A 260 -0.66 12.97 -16.65
CA LEU A 260 -1.53 12.23 -15.74
C LEU A 260 -1.94 13.01 -14.48
N PRO A 261 -1.11 13.85 -13.84
CA PRO A 261 -1.53 14.60 -12.66
C PRO A 261 -2.77 15.46 -12.93
N GLN A 262 -2.81 16.16 -14.07
CA GLN A 262 -3.95 17.00 -14.43
C GLN A 262 -5.21 16.16 -14.72
N GLN A 263 -5.07 15.07 -15.48
CA GLN A 263 -6.18 14.19 -15.84
C GLN A 263 -6.75 13.47 -14.60
N VAL A 264 -5.87 12.97 -13.73
CA VAL A 264 -6.24 12.30 -12.48
C VAL A 264 -6.91 13.29 -11.53
N ASN A 265 -6.35 14.49 -11.33
CA ASN A 265 -6.97 15.50 -10.48
C ASN A 265 -8.36 15.91 -11.00
N GLN A 266 -8.54 16.08 -12.31
CA GLN A 266 -9.84 16.38 -12.89
C GLN A 266 -10.85 15.23 -12.64
N ARG A 267 -10.43 13.99 -12.85
CA ARG A 267 -11.26 12.80 -12.62
C ARG A 267 -11.64 12.64 -11.15
N LEU A 268 -10.69 12.85 -10.24
CA LEU A 268 -10.89 12.82 -8.80
C LEU A 268 -11.85 13.92 -8.37
N SER A 269 -11.71 15.14 -8.88
CA SER A 269 -12.63 16.23 -8.58
C SER A 269 -14.07 15.88 -9.00
N THR A 270 -14.26 15.23 -10.15
CA THR A 270 -15.60 14.74 -10.56
C THR A 270 -16.10 13.58 -9.67
N ALA A 271 -15.22 12.68 -9.22
CA ALA A 271 -15.60 11.53 -8.38
C ALA A 271 -15.99 11.95 -6.95
N LEU A 272 -15.28 12.95 -6.41
CA LEU A 272 -15.38 13.41 -5.03
C LEU A 272 -16.42 14.52 -4.84
N ASP A 273 -16.89 15.15 -5.94
CA ASP A 273 -18.01 16.09 -5.92
C ASP A 273 -19.33 15.37 -5.64
N GLN A 274 -19.51 15.02 -4.36
CA GLN A 274 -20.68 14.30 -3.85
C GLN A 274 -21.41 15.14 -2.81
N SER A 275 -22.74 14.98 -2.74
CA SER A 275 -23.53 15.64 -1.71
C SER A 275 -23.19 15.12 -0.31
N PRO A 276 -23.35 15.94 0.75
CA PRO A 276 -23.10 15.51 2.13
C PRO A 276 -23.84 14.23 2.55
N ALA A 277 -25.05 14.03 2.04
CA ALA A 277 -25.83 12.83 2.30
C ALA A 277 -25.20 11.56 1.69
N LYS A 278 -24.61 11.68 0.48
CA LYS A 278 -23.88 10.56 -0.15
C LYS A 278 -22.63 10.22 0.64
N TRP A 279 -21.87 11.23 1.06
CA TRP A 279 -20.68 11.02 1.89
C TRP A 279 -20.96 10.26 3.18
N ALA A 280 -22.09 10.52 3.83
CA ALA A 280 -22.46 9.90 5.11
C ALA A 280 -23.18 8.53 4.98
N HIS A 281 -23.85 8.26 3.87
CA HIS A 281 -24.78 7.11 3.77
C HIS A 281 -24.58 6.22 2.54
N ALA A 282 -23.89 6.68 1.49
CA ALA A 282 -23.62 5.87 0.30
C ALA A 282 -22.31 5.08 0.45
N GLU A 283 -22.06 4.16 -0.49
CA GLU A 283 -20.74 3.54 -0.60
C GLU A 283 -19.70 4.63 -0.90
N SER A 284 -18.61 4.63 -0.14
CA SER A 284 -17.53 5.59 -0.29
C SER A 284 -16.83 5.40 -1.64
N PRO A 285 -16.31 6.47 -2.26
CA PRO A 285 -15.44 6.37 -3.43
C PRO A 285 -14.03 5.88 -3.02
N LYS A 286 -13.96 4.69 -2.40
CA LYS A 286 -12.76 4.13 -1.75
C LYS A 286 -11.55 4.02 -2.67
N HIS A 287 -11.76 3.68 -3.94
CA HIS A 287 -10.69 3.55 -4.93
C HIS A 287 -10.07 4.93 -5.28
N ASP A 288 -10.91 5.95 -5.42
CA ASP A 288 -10.48 7.33 -5.66
C ASP A 288 -9.80 7.93 -4.43
N LEU A 289 -10.31 7.64 -3.23
CA LEU A 289 -9.73 8.05 -1.96
C LEU A 289 -8.36 7.40 -1.70
N HIS A 290 -8.19 6.14 -2.08
CA HIS A 290 -6.91 5.44 -2.04
C HIS A 290 -5.90 6.04 -3.03
N LEU A 291 -6.35 6.31 -4.26
CA LEU A 291 -5.52 7.00 -5.25
C LEU A 291 -5.10 8.38 -4.75
N LEU A 292 -6.04 9.20 -4.26
CA LEU A 292 -5.80 10.52 -3.69
C LEU A 292 -4.75 10.49 -2.58
N ALA A 293 -4.81 9.50 -1.68
CA ALA A 293 -3.84 9.32 -0.59
C ALA A 293 -2.42 8.96 -1.09
N SER A 294 -2.34 8.30 -2.24
CA SER A 294 -1.11 7.78 -2.85
C SER A 294 -0.44 8.78 -3.80
N LEU A 295 -1.12 9.86 -4.18
CA LEU A 295 -0.55 10.90 -5.03
C LEU A 295 0.59 11.64 -4.31
N PRO A 296 1.65 12.04 -5.05
CA PRO A 296 2.64 12.97 -4.54
C PRO A 296 1.94 14.26 -4.09
N ARG A 297 2.32 14.78 -2.91
CA ARG A 297 1.67 15.96 -2.34
C ARG A 297 1.87 17.19 -3.22
N ASP A 298 2.92 17.20 -4.04
CA ASP A 298 3.18 18.21 -5.07
C ASP A 298 2.06 18.27 -6.13
N ALA A 299 1.48 17.12 -6.50
CA ALA A 299 0.35 17.08 -7.44
C ALA A 299 -0.96 17.59 -6.83
N LEU A 300 -1.08 17.59 -5.50
CA LEU A 300 -2.28 18.04 -4.79
C LEU A 300 -2.26 19.54 -4.49
N LEU A 301 -1.07 20.14 -4.42
CA LEU A 301 -0.90 21.58 -4.26
C LEU A 301 -1.12 22.30 -5.59
N THR A 302 -1.90 23.36 -5.54
CA THR A 302 -2.38 24.05 -6.74
C THR A 302 -1.40 25.15 -7.10
N SER A 303 -0.43 24.87 -7.97
CA SER A 303 0.48 25.89 -8.48
C SER A 303 -0.21 26.94 -9.37
N SER A 304 -1.44 26.68 -9.84
CA SER A 304 -2.13 27.55 -10.81
C SER A 304 -3.66 27.72 -10.63
N GLY A 305 -4.36 26.85 -9.88
CA GLY A 305 -5.84 26.81 -9.86
C GLY A 305 -6.55 27.21 -8.56
N GLY A 306 -5.81 27.58 -7.51
CA GLY A 306 -6.35 27.87 -6.18
C GLY A 306 -6.92 26.64 -5.45
N TRP A 307 -7.14 26.71 -4.13
CA TRP A 307 -7.54 25.56 -3.31
C TRP A 307 -8.72 24.74 -3.87
N GLN A 308 -9.69 25.40 -4.50
CA GLN A 308 -10.88 24.77 -5.08
C GLN A 308 -10.60 23.83 -6.26
N SER A 309 -9.44 23.98 -6.93
CA SER A 309 -9.04 23.06 -7.99
C SER A 309 -8.40 21.79 -7.44
N SER A 310 -8.00 21.76 -6.15
CA SER A 310 -7.45 20.57 -5.53
C SER A 310 -8.59 19.59 -5.21
N PRO A 311 -8.49 18.31 -5.61
CA PRO A 311 -9.49 17.30 -5.24
C PRO A 311 -9.59 17.11 -3.71
N LEU A 312 -8.54 17.48 -2.97
CA LEU A 312 -8.54 17.46 -1.49
C LEU A 312 -9.57 18.43 -0.89
N SER A 313 -9.92 19.52 -1.58
CA SER A 313 -10.91 20.50 -1.12
C SER A 313 -12.32 19.92 -0.99
N LEU A 314 -12.61 18.85 -1.74
CA LEU A 314 -13.92 18.19 -1.77
C LEU A 314 -14.07 17.10 -0.70
N VAL A 315 -12.99 16.73 0.00
CA VAL A 315 -13.02 15.70 1.05
C VAL A 315 -13.58 16.30 2.35
N PRO A 316 -14.79 15.90 2.80
CA PRO A 316 -15.45 16.52 3.94
C PRO A 316 -14.92 16.00 5.28
N SER A 317 -14.91 16.87 6.28
CA SER A 317 -14.63 16.51 7.68
C SER A 317 -15.91 16.30 8.51
N LYS A 318 -17.03 16.96 8.18
CA LYS A 318 -18.30 16.87 8.92
C LYS A 318 -19.18 15.69 8.52
N ALA A 319 -19.78 15.76 7.33
CA ALA A 319 -20.58 14.66 6.77
C ALA A 319 -19.62 13.74 6.02
N THR A 320 -18.98 12.83 6.75
CA THR A 320 -17.82 12.07 6.28
C THR A 320 -17.98 10.57 6.57
N ASN A 321 -17.02 9.78 6.11
CA ASN A 321 -16.95 8.34 6.33
C ASN A 321 -15.53 7.92 6.75
N PRO A 322 -15.33 6.67 7.22
CA PRO A 322 -14.04 6.18 7.68
C PRO A 322 -12.93 6.31 6.64
N ASP A 323 -13.22 6.10 5.35
CA ASP A 323 -12.24 6.14 4.27
C ASP A 323 -11.75 7.56 4.01
N ALA A 324 -12.65 8.55 3.98
CA ALA A 324 -12.29 9.95 3.83
C ALA A 324 -11.36 10.43 4.95
N LEU A 325 -11.67 10.07 6.21
CA LEU A 325 -10.83 10.41 7.35
C LEU A 325 -9.46 9.72 7.29
N ASN A 326 -9.39 8.45 6.88
CA ASN A 326 -8.11 7.75 6.72
C ASN A 326 -7.28 8.31 5.56
N THR A 327 -7.91 8.78 4.49
CA THR A 327 -7.24 9.50 3.40
C THR A 327 -6.65 10.83 3.90
N LEU A 328 -7.41 11.62 4.67
CA LEU A 328 -6.89 12.84 5.29
C LEU A 328 -5.71 12.53 6.24
N ALA A 329 -5.85 11.49 7.06
CA ALA A 329 -4.79 11.04 7.97
C ALA A 329 -3.50 10.69 7.21
N THR A 330 -3.61 9.94 6.11
CA THR A 330 -2.48 9.54 5.27
C THR A 330 -1.83 10.73 4.58
N ILE A 331 -2.62 11.66 4.05
CA ILE A 331 -2.11 12.87 3.38
C ILE A 331 -1.36 13.75 4.38
N PHE A 332 -1.94 14.00 5.55
CA PHE A 332 -1.37 14.88 6.58
C PHE A 332 -0.20 14.26 7.35
N HIS A 333 -0.11 12.93 7.44
CA HIS A 333 1.04 12.27 8.07
C HIS A 333 2.37 12.59 7.35
N GLY A 334 2.31 12.71 6.02
CA GLY A 334 3.48 12.84 5.15
C GLY A 334 4.08 11.48 4.77
N PRO A 335 5.29 11.45 4.19
CA PRO A 335 5.90 10.22 3.69
C PRO A 335 6.20 9.23 4.82
N ASN A 336 5.99 7.94 4.52
CA ASN A 336 6.41 6.85 5.40
C ASN A 336 7.93 6.76 5.37
N ARG A 337 8.57 6.83 6.54
CA ARG A 337 10.00 6.52 6.66
C ARG A 337 10.14 5.01 6.73
N ASP A 338 10.49 4.36 5.63
CA ASP A 338 10.87 2.96 5.67
C ASP A 338 12.10 2.83 6.58
N ILE A 339 11.95 2.14 7.70
CA ILE A 339 13.07 1.83 8.60
C ILE A 339 13.88 0.72 7.94
N VAL A 340 14.84 1.09 7.11
CA VAL A 340 15.82 0.14 6.55
C VAL A 340 16.75 -0.29 7.68
N PHE A 341 16.54 -1.48 8.24
CA PHE A 341 17.48 -2.10 9.17
C PHE A 341 18.69 -2.64 8.38
N GLY A 342 19.71 -1.79 8.21
CA GLY A 342 20.96 -2.18 7.55
C GLY A 342 22.05 -1.14 7.78
N SER A 343 23.07 -1.54 8.55
CA SER A 343 24.33 -0.86 8.86
C SER A 343 24.25 0.58 9.37
N ALA A 344 24.68 0.78 10.62
CA ALA A 344 24.85 2.09 11.24
C ALA A 344 25.91 2.92 10.48
N SER A 345 25.50 3.65 9.44
CA SER A 345 26.19 4.85 8.99
C SER A 345 25.67 6.03 9.81
N ASN A 346 26.53 6.52 10.69
CA ASN A 346 26.33 7.80 11.36
C ASN A 346 26.29 8.92 10.29
N GLY A 347 25.09 9.30 9.89
CA GLY A 347 24.84 10.40 8.97
C GLY A 347 23.36 10.45 8.60
N SER A 348 22.59 11.32 9.26
CA SER A 348 21.20 11.62 8.91
C SER A 348 21.15 12.45 7.62
N SER A 349 21.52 11.87 6.48
CA SER A 349 21.15 12.41 5.17
C SER A 349 19.74 11.93 4.85
N THR A 350 18.73 12.66 5.32
CA THR A 350 17.38 12.49 4.78
C THR A 350 17.45 12.80 3.29
N GLU A 351 16.90 11.93 2.44
CA GLU A 351 16.90 12.18 1.00
C GLU A 351 16.11 13.46 0.68
N PRO A 352 16.60 14.33 -0.23
CA PRO A 352 15.99 15.63 -0.51
C PRO A 352 14.54 15.54 -1.02
N GLY A 353 14.18 14.43 -1.68
CA GLY A 353 12.79 14.16 -2.10
C GLY A 353 11.83 13.93 -0.93
N LEU A 354 12.28 13.21 0.11
CA LEU A 354 11.47 12.96 1.31
C LEU A 354 11.26 14.23 2.13
N GLU A 355 12.27 15.10 2.22
CA GLU A 355 12.15 16.40 2.89
C GLU A 355 11.17 17.32 2.14
N LYS A 356 11.25 17.36 0.80
CA LYS A 356 10.26 18.07 -0.03
C LYS A 356 8.84 17.57 0.24
N GLU A 357 8.63 16.27 0.19
CA GLU A 357 7.30 15.68 0.41
C GLU A 357 6.77 15.94 1.82
N ALA A 358 7.64 15.91 2.84
CA ALA A 358 7.33 16.27 4.21
C ALA A 358 6.89 17.74 4.36
N ALA A 359 7.55 18.67 3.67
CA ALA A 359 7.16 20.08 3.67
C ALA A 359 5.83 20.32 2.94
N LEU A 360 5.59 19.60 1.83
CA LEU A 360 4.32 19.68 1.08
C LEU A 360 3.14 19.12 1.88
N ALA A 361 3.33 18.04 2.64
CA ALA A 361 2.31 17.49 3.54
C ALA A 361 1.89 18.49 4.64
N ARG A 362 2.87 19.19 5.23
CA ARG A 362 2.61 20.29 6.17
C ARG A 362 1.83 21.42 5.52
N ALA A 363 2.20 21.83 4.31
CA ALA A 363 1.50 22.89 3.59
C ALA A 363 0.03 22.49 3.31
N LEU A 364 -0.22 21.27 2.83
CA LEU A 364 -1.56 20.75 2.59
C LEU A 364 -2.43 20.73 3.85
N TYR A 365 -1.88 20.34 5.00
CA TYR A 365 -2.58 20.41 6.28
C TYR A 365 -3.06 21.84 6.60
N HIS A 366 -2.17 22.82 6.46
CA HIS A 366 -2.52 24.22 6.74
C HIS A 366 -3.50 24.81 5.71
N HIS A 367 -3.34 24.50 4.42
CA HIS A 367 -4.30 24.86 3.37
C HIS A 367 -5.68 24.23 3.62
N TYR A 368 -5.74 22.99 4.08
CA TYR A 368 -7.01 22.35 4.44
C TYR A 368 -7.67 23.04 5.64
N LEU A 369 -6.89 23.34 6.67
CA LEU A 369 -7.39 23.96 7.90
C LEU A 369 -7.89 25.39 7.68
N SER A 370 -7.23 26.16 6.82
CA SER A 370 -7.66 27.53 6.50
C SER A 370 -9.04 27.57 5.83
N HIS A 371 -9.40 26.53 5.07
CA HIS A 371 -10.69 26.41 4.41
C HIS A 371 -11.73 25.64 5.23
N ASN A 372 -11.29 24.88 6.24
CA ASN A 372 -12.14 24.07 7.11
C ASN A 372 -11.91 24.41 8.60
N PRO A 373 -12.36 25.58 9.08
CA PRO A 373 -12.09 26.02 10.45
C PRO A 373 -12.70 25.12 11.53
N ARG A 374 -13.75 24.35 11.19
CA ARG A 374 -14.40 23.38 12.09
C ARG A 374 -13.77 21.99 12.07
N PHE A 375 -12.70 21.78 11.31
CA PHE A 375 -12.06 20.47 11.15
C PHE A 375 -11.85 19.75 12.49
N TRP A 376 -11.19 20.40 13.46
CA TRP A 376 -10.89 19.77 14.75
C TRP A 376 -12.13 19.55 15.63
N GLN A 377 -13.14 20.42 15.50
CA GLN A 377 -14.44 20.22 16.15
C GLN A 377 -15.13 18.96 15.59
N ASP A 378 -15.13 18.80 14.27
CA ASP A 378 -15.75 17.68 13.58
C ASP A 378 -15.01 16.36 13.91
N ILE A 379 -13.67 16.34 13.86
CA ILE A 379 -12.85 15.18 14.23
C ILE A 379 -13.13 14.73 15.67
N VAL A 380 -13.17 15.66 16.64
CA VAL A 380 -13.47 15.33 18.04
C VAL A 380 -14.91 14.83 18.19
N SER A 381 -15.87 15.42 17.48
CA SER A 381 -17.26 14.95 17.49
C SER A 381 -17.38 13.52 17.00
N HIS A 382 -16.68 13.17 15.92
CA HIS A 382 -16.65 11.79 15.39
C HIS A 382 -15.95 10.83 16.35
N ALA A 383 -14.81 11.23 16.91
CA ALA A 383 -14.04 10.44 17.87
C ALA A 383 -14.79 10.21 19.21
N ASP A 384 -15.74 11.07 19.57
CA ASP A 384 -16.58 10.94 20.77
C ASP A 384 -17.88 10.16 20.50
N THR A 385 -18.18 9.82 19.24
CA THR A 385 -19.38 9.08 18.83
C THR A 385 -19.15 7.57 18.87
N VAL A 386 -19.19 7.00 20.08
CA VAL A 386 -18.92 5.57 20.35
C VAL A 386 -19.83 4.60 19.57
N ALA A 387 -21.04 5.04 19.19
CA ALA A 387 -21.97 4.24 18.39
C ALA A 387 -21.44 3.91 16.98
N LEU A 388 -20.62 4.79 16.39
CA LEU A 388 -20.03 4.62 15.06
C LEU A 388 -18.56 4.25 15.20
N LYS A 389 -18.29 3.00 15.59
CA LYS A 389 -16.95 2.50 15.94
C LYS A 389 -15.89 2.86 14.89
N ASP A 390 -16.11 2.48 13.63
CA ASP A 390 -15.07 2.62 12.61
C ASP A 390 -14.82 4.09 12.24
N LEU A 391 -15.85 4.94 12.29
CA LEU A 391 -15.72 6.39 12.12
C LEU A 391 -14.93 7.02 13.28
N ALA A 392 -15.22 6.62 14.52
CA ALA A 392 -14.51 7.09 15.70
C ALA A 392 -13.03 6.66 15.68
N LEU A 393 -12.74 5.42 15.27
CA LEU A 393 -11.37 4.93 15.11
C LEU A 393 -10.61 5.69 14.01
N SER A 394 -11.24 5.94 12.85
CA SER A 394 -10.61 6.76 11.79
C SER A 394 -10.37 8.21 12.24
N ALA A 395 -11.28 8.81 13.02
CA ALA A 395 -11.08 10.14 13.58
C ALA A 395 -9.91 10.18 14.59
N ILE A 396 -9.75 9.15 15.42
CA ILE A 396 -8.58 9.00 16.29
C ILE A 396 -7.31 8.77 15.45
N ASN A 397 -7.39 8.02 14.35
CA ASN A 397 -6.27 7.83 13.44
C ASN A 397 -5.79 9.17 12.85
N VAL A 398 -6.70 10.09 12.48
CA VAL A 398 -6.34 11.46 12.06
C VAL A 398 -5.52 12.17 13.15
N LEU A 399 -5.94 12.09 14.42
CA LEU A 399 -5.20 12.66 15.54
C LEU A 399 -3.79 12.05 15.64
N VAL A 400 -3.69 10.72 15.64
CA VAL A 400 -2.42 9.98 15.72
C VAL A 400 -1.50 10.35 14.57
N SER A 401 -2.00 10.32 13.34
CA SER A 401 -1.25 10.62 12.12
C SER A 401 -0.65 12.03 12.14
N ILE A 402 -1.38 13.02 12.66
CA ILE A 402 -0.87 14.39 12.81
C ILE A 402 0.14 14.47 13.96
N ILE A 403 -0.11 13.83 15.11
CA ILE A 403 0.86 13.77 16.22
C ILE A 403 2.21 13.18 15.76
N THR A 404 2.15 12.08 15.00
CA THR A 404 3.32 11.35 14.54
C THR A 404 3.86 11.85 13.20
N ALA A 405 3.26 12.87 12.60
CA ALA A 405 3.60 13.35 11.27
C ALA A 405 5.09 13.70 11.11
N ASN A 406 5.63 13.39 9.94
CA ASN A 406 7.05 13.57 9.61
C ASN A 406 7.28 14.90 8.87
N TRP A 407 6.73 16.00 9.35
CA TRP A 407 6.80 17.30 8.68
C TRP A 407 8.21 17.89 8.66
N SER A 408 8.47 18.70 7.64
CA SER A 408 9.70 19.47 7.46
C SER A 408 9.36 20.95 7.20
N GLU A 409 10.26 21.86 7.57
CA GLU A 409 10.18 23.28 7.19
C GLU A 409 10.95 23.59 5.91
N SER A 410 11.81 22.66 5.50
CA SER A 410 12.66 22.75 4.32
C SER A 410 12.25 21.71 3.29
N PRO A 411 12.10 22.06 2.01
CA PRO A 411 12.18 23.42 1.44
C PRO A 411 10.99 24.29 1.85
N HIS A 412 11.15 25.61 1.76
CA HIS A 412 10.05 26.53 2.04
C HIS A 412 8.94 26.36 0.99
N VAL A 413 7.75 25.99 1.46
CA VAL A 413 6.53 25.90 0.67
C VAL A 413 5.57 26.98 1.18
N GLU A 414 4.83 27.62 0.27
CA GLU A 414 3.86 28.66 0.65
C GLU A 414 2.71 28.08 1.49
N ILE A 415 2.58 28.59 2.71
CA ILE A 415 1.53 28.24 3.67
C ILE A 415 0.60 29.45 3.82
N PRO A 416 -0.72 29.28 3.97
CA PRO A 416 -1.61 30.39 4.24
C PRO A 416 -1.22 31.16 5.50
N ASN A 417 -1.07 32.49 5.38
CA ASN A 417 -0.73 33.38 6.51
C ASN A 417 -1.88 33.58 7.51
N THR A 418 -2.99 32.85 7.36
CA THR A 418 -4.18 33.00 8.19
C THR A 418 -4.05 32.36 9.58
N MET A 419 -3.05 31.50 9.79
CA MET A 419 -2.83 30.78 11.04
C MET A 419 -1.35 30.69 11.41
N VAL A 420 -1.07 30.47 12.70
CA VAL A 420 0.29 30.19 13.19
C VAL A 420 0.75 28.87 12.57
N SER A 421 1.81 28.94 11.76
CA SER A 421 2.39 27.74 11.15
C SER A 421 3.21 26.98 12.18
N ALA A 422 2.81 25.76 12.49
CA ALA A 422 3.52 24.91 13.42
C ALA A 422 4.61 24.12 12.68
N PRO A 423 5.84 24.04 13.23
CA PRO A 423 6.95 23.33 12.58
C PRO A 423 6.76 21.81 12.56
N SER A 424 5.95 21.27 13.47
CA SER A 424 5.70 19.83 13.62
C SER A 424 4.23 19.56 13.95
N GLY A 425 3.76 18.34 13.64
CA GLY A 425 2.35 18.00 13.83
C GLY A 425 1.88 17.92 15.29
N HIS A 426 2.75 17.49 16.21
CA HIS A 426 2.43 17.53 17.65
C HIS A 426 2.37 18.98 18.19
N ILE A 427 3.16 19.92 17.66
CA ILE A 427 3.03 21.35 17.99
C ILE A 427 1.76 21.94 17.35
N ALA A 428 1.37 21.48 16.15
CA ALA A 428 0.13 21.90 15.51
C ALA A 428 -1.09 21.53 16.35
N LEU A 429 -1.07 20.38 17.01
CA LEU A 429 -2.12 19.95 17.94
C LEU A 429 -2.21 20.83 19.19
N LEU A 430 -1.07 21.37 19.65
CA LEU A 430 -0.98 22.27 20.81
C LEU A 430 -1.22 23.75 20.47
N SER A 431 -1.42 24.08 19.19
CA SER A 431 -1.67 25.44 18.72
C SER A 431 -3.15 25.64 18.36
N PRO A 432 -3.71 26.86 18.47
CA PRO A 432 -5.04 27.15 17.95
C PRO A 432 -5.12 26.89 16.44
N PRO A 433 -6.25 26.35 15.92
CA PRO A 433 -7.50 26.01 16.61
C PRO A 433 -7.53 24.59 17.21
N ALA A 434 -6.51 23.76 17.01
CA ALA A 434 -6.53 22.35 17.39
C ALA A 434 -6.61 22.15 18.90
N VAL A 435 -5.84 22.93 19.66
CA VAL A 435 -5.70 22.79 21.13
C VAL A 435 -7.04 22.94 21.87
N GLU A 436 -7.95 23.75 21.34
CA GLU A 436 -9.26 24.04 21.94
C GLU A 436 -10.19 22.83 21.96
N TYR A 437 -10.05 21.91 21.01
CA TYR A 437 -10.90 20.73 20.88
C TYR A 437 -10.18 19.45 21.29
N THR A 438 -8.93 19.31 20.85
CA THR A 438 -8.20 18.04 20.95
C THR A 438 -7.69 17.77 22.36
N MET A 439 -7.14 18.78 23.05
CA MET A 439 -6.66 18.60 24.43
C MET A 439 -7.80 18.27 25.42
N PRO A 440 -8.94 18.99 25.41
CA PRO A 440 -10.09 18.59 26.23
C PRO A 440 -10.59 17.18 25.92
N TYR A 441 -10.66 16.81 24.63
CA TYR A 441 -11.03 15.45 24.26
C TYR A 441 -10.05 14.42 24.83
N MET A 442 -8.74 14.60 24.61
CA MET A 442 -7.70 13.64 25.01
C MET A 442 -7.62 13.44 26.53
N LEU A 443 -7.84 14.49 27.32
CA LEU A 443 -7.78 14.44 28.78
C LEU A 443 -9.08 13.94 29.43
N LYS A 444 -10.23 14.13 28.78
CA LYS A 444 -11.54 13.67 29.27
C LYS A 444 -11.57 12.13 29.40
N PRO A 445 -12.21 11.56 30.43
CA PRO A 445 -12.41 10.10 30.49
C PRO A 445 -13.20 9.59 29.25
N PRO A 446 -12.91 8.37 28.77
CA PRO A 446 -13.64 7.77 27.64
C PRO A 446 -15.13 7.56 27.99
N ARG A 447 -16.01 7.69 27.00
CA ARG A 447 -17.45 7.42 27.18
C ARG A 447 -17.70 5.92 27.20
N THR A 448 -18.54 5.47 28.13
CA THR A 448 -19.07 4.10 28.20
C THR A 448 -20.55 4.08 27.81
N PHE A 449 -21.05 2.94 27.31
CA PHE A 449 -22.50 2.77 27.07
C PHE A 449 -23.32 2.77 28.36
N ALA A 450 -22.70 2.48 29.51
CA ALA A 450 -23.30 2.63 30.83
C ALA A 450 -23.72 4.09 31.15
N ASN A 451 -23.05 5.09 30.54
CA ASN A 451 -23.41 6.50 30.67
C ASN A 451 -24.51 6.96 29.67
N LEU A 452 -24.95 6.09 28.76
CA LEU A 452 -25.93 6.43 27.71
C LEU A 452 -27.30 5.78 27.91
N VAL A 453 -27.38 4.50 28.29
CA VAL A 453 -28.66 3.81 28.60
C VAL A 453 -28.38 2.62 29.52
N GLY A 454 -29.16 2.45 30.59
CA GLY A 454 -29.00 1.40 31.60
C GLY A 454 -29.25 -0.02 31.07
N GLY A 455 -28.29 -0.58 30.33
CA GLY A 455 -28.35 -1.94 29.78
C GLY A 455 -27.02 -2.67 29.92
N ARG A 456 -27.02 -3.72 30.76
CA ARG A 456 -26.00 -4.78 30.74
C ARG A 456 -26.21 -5.64 29.50
N GLY A 457 -25.20 -5.74 28.64
CA GLY A 457 -25.16 -6.73 27.56
C GLY A 457 -24.26 -6.31 26.39
N ASP A 458 -23.08 -6.92 26.27
CA ASP A 458 -22.19 -6.97 25.10
C ASP A 458 -21.68 -5.67 24.46
N SER A 459 -21.28 -4.69 25.29
CA SER A 459 -20.60 -3.45 24.86
C SER A 459 -19.07 -3.42 25.12
N GLU A 460 -18.48 -4.54 25.55
CA GLU A 460 -17.05 -4.64 25.90
C GLU A 460 -16.08 -4.55 24.69
N SER A 461 -16.55 -4.65 23.43
CA SER A 461 -15.66 -4.72 22.24
C SER A 461 -15.41 -3.38 21.52
N SER A 462 -16.34 -2.43 21.52
CA SER A 462 -16.19 -1.17 20.73
C SER A 462 -15.70 0.01 21.57
N ALA A 463 -16.32 0.22 22.75
CA ALA A 463 -15.92 1.31 23.64
C ALA A 463 -14.48 1.12 24.15
N TYR A 464 -14.09 -0.13 24.45
CA TYR A 464 -12.71 -0.46 24.81
C TYR A 464 -11.73 -0.18 23.66
N LYS A 465 -12.05 -0.56 22.42
CA LYS A 465 -11.17 -0.29 21.26
C LYS A 465 -10.96 1.21 21.03
N ILE A 466 -12.01 2.01 21.19
CA ILE A 466 -11.93 3.46 21.08
C ILE A 466 -11.11 4.04 22.24
N ALA A 467 -11.34 3.58 23.48
CA ALA A 467 -10.58 4.00 24.65
C ALA A 467 -9.09 3.63 24.54
N ALA A 468 -8.78 2.43 24.07
CA ALA A 468 -7.42 1.97 23.80
C ALA A 468 -6.75 2.80 22.70
N ALA A 469 -7.44 3.04 21.57
CA ALA A 469 -6.91 3.88 20.50
C ALA A 469 -6.64 5.33 20.96
N LYS A 470 -7.55 5.90 21.76
CA LYS A 470 -7.36 7.22 22.38
C LYS A 470 -6.16 7.23 23.34
N PHE A 471 -6.00 6.18 24.13
CA PHE A 471 -4.85 6.02 25.03
C PHE A 471 -3.54 5.92 24.25
N ASP A 472 -3.51 5.16 23.15
CA ASP A 472 -2.34 5.07 22.27
C ASP A 472 -2.03 6.42 21.59
N ALA A 473 -3.04 7.19 21.21
CA ALA A 473 -2.85 8.56 20.73
C ALA A 473 -2.23 9.47 21.81
N LEU A 474 -2.65 9.32 23.07
CA LEU A 474 -2.09 10.09 24.19
C LEU A 474 -0.63 9.69 24.46
N ARG A 475 -0.32 8.39 24.34
CA ARG A 475 1.03 7.84 24.46
C ARG A 475 1.94 8.36 23.36
N ALA A 476 1.46 8.39 22.11
CA ALA A 476 2.19 8.96 20.98
C ALA A 476 2.50 10.45 21.20
N LEU A 477 1.52 11.22 21.69
CA LEU A 477 1.71 12.63 22.03
C LEU A 477 2.76 12.82 23.14
N ASN A 478 2.67 12.03 24.22
CA ASN A 478 3.64 12.07 25.32
C ASN A 478 5.06 11.81 24.84
N SER A 479 5.28 10.78 24.01
CA SER A 479 6.60 10.45 23.45
C SER A 479 7.19 11.60 22.61
N ARG A 480 6.36 12.24 21.77
CA ARG A 480 6.78 13.43 21.01
C ARG A 480 7.10 14.62 21.93
N LEU A 481 6.29 14.86 22.95
CA LEU A 481 6.51 15.95 23.91
C LEU A 481 7.78 15.74 24.76
N GLU A 482 8.08 14.52 25.18
CA GLU A 482 9.33 14.20 25.87
C GLU A 482 10.54 14.56 25.00
N THR A 483 10.48 14.25 23.71
CA THR A 483 11.53 14.61 22.75
C THR A 483 11.63 16.13 22.59
N GLN A 484 10.50 16.83 22.48
CA GLN A 484 10.45 18.30 22.32
C GLN A 484 10.99 19.04 23.55
N VAL A 485 10.63 18.60 24.77
CA VAL A 485 11.13 19.20 26.03
C VAL A 485 12.65 19.01 26.17
N ARG A 486 13.19 17.87 25.73
CA ARG A 486 14.65 17.63 25.71
C ARG A 486 15.35 18.54 24.70
N GLN A 487 14.75 18.79 23.55
CA GLN A 487 15.32 19.66 22.51
C GLN A 487 15.22 21.15 22.85
N THR A 488 14.12 21.56 23.50
CA THR A 488 13.82 22.97 23.82
C THR A 488 13.33 23.12 25.28
N PRO A 489 14.25 23.05 26.27
CA PRO A 489 13.87 23.22 27.68
C PRO A 489 13.43 24.66 27.95
N GLY A 490 12.38 24.84 28.76
CA GLY A 490 11.88 26.14 29.21
C GLY A 490 10.86 26.81 28.29
N ALA A 491 10.38 26.13 27.25
CA ALA A 491 9.38 26.65 26.32
C ALA A 491 7.92 26.48 26.81
N GLY A 492 7.70 26.00 28.04
CA GLY A 492 6.37 25.86 28.65
C GLY A 492 5.67 24.54 28.35
N TYR A 493 6.32 23.61 27.65
CA TYR A 493 5.78 22.28 27.36
C TYR A 493 5.84 21.32 28.56
N GLU A 494 6.62 21.65 29.59
CA GLU A 494 6.83 20.80 30.78
C GLU A 494 5.54 20.56 31.57
N ASP A 495 4.70 21.58 31.70
CA ASP A 495 3.43 21.49 32.43
C ASP A 495 2.38 20.68 31.65
N ILE A 496 2.38 20.81 30.31
CA ILE A 496 1.55 20.00 29.42
C ILE A 496 2.00 18.54 29.51
N LEU A 497 3.30 18.27 29.43
CA LEU A 497 3.88 16.93 29.57
C LEU A 497 3.48 16.31 30.92
N ARG A 498 3.64 17.04 32.03
CA ARG A 498 3.24 16.55 33.37
C ARG A 498 1.76 16.17 33.44
N THR A 499 0.89 16.94 32.79
CA THR A 499 -0.56 16.70 32.74
C THR A 499 -0.89 15.46 31.91
N VAL A 500 -0.28 15.34 30.73
CA VAL A 500 -0.44 14.18 29.83
C VAL A 500 0.10 12.89 30.49
N SER A 501 1.29 12.93 31.10
CA SER A 501 1.88 11.78 31.78
C SER A 501 1.04 11.32 32.98
N ARG A 502 0.44 12.25 33.72
CA ARG A 502 -0.50 11.91 34.80
C ARG A 502 -1.70 11.17 34.26
N LYS A 503 -2.29 11.66 33.16
CA LYS A 503 -3.44 10.99 32.54
C LYS A 503 -3.08 9.61 31.97
N LEU A 504 -1.87 9.44 31.42
CA LEU A 504 -1.38 8.14 30.98
C LEU A 504 -1.21 7.14 32.13
N ALA A 505 -0.84 7.60 33.32
CA ALA A 505 -0.73 6.75 34.50
C ALA A 505 -2.09 6.18 34.95
N ASP A 506 -3.20 6.81 34.57
CA ASP A 506 -4.55 6.34 34.90
C ASP A 506 -5.04 5.21 33.99
N GLY A 507 -4.31 4.89 32.91
CA GLY A 507 -4.65 3.82 31.98
C GLY A 507 -5.82 4.14 31.02
N PRO A 508 -6.20 3.19 30.14
CA PRO A 508 -7.18 3.43 29.07
C PRO A 508 -8.58 3.83 29.54
N TRP A 509 -9.02 3.34 30.70
CA TRP A 509 -10.34 3.66 31.30
C TRP A 509 -10.30 4.78 32.33
N GLY A 510 -9.10 5.26 32.71
CA GLY A 510 -8.92 6.11 33.87
C GLY A 510 -8.99 5.32 35.20
N ARG A 511 -8.72 6.00 36.32
CA ARG A 511 -8.88 5.39 37.65
C ARG A 511 -10.35 5.08 37.90
N GLU A 512 -10.64 3.84 38.27
CA GLU A 512 -11.96 3.39 38.75
C GLU A 512 -12.40 4.30 39.92
N GLY A 513 -13.32 5.24 39.67
CA GLY A 513 -13.80 6.18 40.69
C GLY A 513 -14.37 7.50 40.16
N GLU A 514 -14.00 7.94 38.96
CA GLU A 514 -14.58 9.12 38.29
C GLU A 514 -15.78 8.74 37.39
N VAL A 515 -16.68 7.90 37.91
CA VAL A 515 -18.01 7.74 37.33
C VAL A 515 -18.82 8.94 37.80
N GLY A 516 -18.98 9.94 36.94
CA GLY A 516 -19.82 11.10 37.21
C GLY A 516 -21.20 10.68 37.71
N GLY A 517 -21.56 11.18 38.90
CA GLY A 517 -22.90 11.22 39.50
C GLY A 517 -23.83 10.05 39.18
N HIS A 518 -23.86 9.03 40.05
CA HIS A 518 -25.07 8.24 40.22
C HIS A 518 -26.23 9.17 40.61
N ILE A 519 -27.11 9.50 39.66
CA ILE A 519 -28.45 9.96 40.02
C ILE A 519 -29.12 8.75 40.64
N ALA A 520 -29.19 8.73 41.96
CA ALA A 520 -30.03 7.82 42.70
C ALA A 520 -31.48 8.07 42.27
N THR A 521 -31.99 7.24 41.38
CA THR A 521 -33.43 7.06 41.25
C THR A 521 -33.88 6.38 42.54
N LEU A 522 -34.37 7.18 43.48
CA LEU A 522 -35.21 6.72 44.57
C LEU A 522 -36.43 6.04 43.95
N GLU A 523 -36.52 4.72 44.10
CA GLU A 523 -37.77 4.00 43.92
C GLU A 523 -38.78 4.51 44.96
N LEU A 524 -39.97 4.86 44.48
CA LEU A 524 -41.20 5.00 45.26
C LEU A 524 -42.26 4.12 44.61
#